data_AF-A0A1X6ZBD7-F1
#
_entry.id   AF-A0A1X6ZBD7-F1
#
_cell.length_a   1.000
_cell.length_b   1.000
_cell.length_c   1.000
_cell.angle_alpha   90.00
_cell.angle_beta   90.00
_cell.angle_gamma   90.00
#
_symmetry.space_group_name_H-M   'P 1'
#
loop_
_entity.id
_entity.type
_entity.pdbx_description
1 polymer ?
#
loop_
_entity_poly.entity_id
_entity_poly.type
_entity_poly.pdbx_seq_one_letter_code
_entity_poly.pdbx_strand_id
1 'polypeptide(L)'
;MISVLRLSLPLGLWLASFSAVYGLHGLLCSSRWAEPPIAPPERALLIGATLAAIALQALCLLILRSPRWREPDPRLRSISLALAAVALLAAAWTMLPVVAFSSCL
;
A
#
# COMPACT_ATOMS: atom_id res chain seq x y z
N MET A 1 -8.79 23.48 1.81
CA MET A 1 -9.30 22.08 1.69
C MET A 1 -8.25 21.11 1.15
N ILE A 2 -7.44 21.48 0.15
CA ILE A 2 -6.42 20.59 -0.44
C ILE A 2 -5.32 20.15 0.55
N SER A 3 -5.02 20.97 1.56
CA SER A 3 -4.01 20.67 2.58
C SER A 3 -4.41 19.48 3.45
N VAL A 4 -5.68 19.37 3.85
CA VAL A 4 -6.19 18.23 4.64
C VAL A 4 -6.07 16.94 3.83
N LEU A 5 -6.46 16.99 2.55
CA LEU A 5 -6.29 15.86 1.65
C LEU A 5 -4.82 15.43 1.54
N ARG A 6 -3.88 16.37 1.40
CA ARG A 6 -2.44 16.07 1.32
C ARG A 6 -1.86 15.46 2.59
N LEU A 7 -2.42 15.77 3.77
CA LEU A 7 -2.01 15.14 5.03
C LEU A 7 -2.63 13.75 5.21
N SER A 8 -3.89 13.54 4.83
CA SER A 8 -4.57 12.26 5.03
C SER A 8 -4.29 11.24 3.93
N LEU A 9 -3.96 11.69 2.71
CA LEU A 9 -3.73 10.83 1.54
C LEU A 9 -2.71 9.72 1.80
N PRO A 10 -1.51 9.96 2.37
CA PRO A 10 -0.50 8.92 2.49
C PRO A 10 -0.94 7.80 3.45
N LEU A 11 -1.52 8.18 4.60
CA LEU A 11 -2.00 7.25 5.60
C LEU A 11 -3.26 6.49 5.13
N GLY A 12 -4.19 7.19 4.49
CA GLY A 12 -5.40 6.59 3.94
C GLY A 12 -5.09 5.60 2.82
N LEU A 13 -4.13 5.95 1.96
CA LEU A 13 -3.65 5.05 0.91
C LEU A 13 -3.00 3.80 1.51
N TRP A 14 -2.21 3.96 2.59
CA TRP A 14 -1.58 2.84 3.28
C TRP A 14 -2.63 1.90 3.87
N LEU A 15 -3.62 2.45 4.57
CA LEU A 15 -4.69 1.68 5.20
C LEU A 15 -5.54 0.92 4.16
N ALA A 16 -5.85 1.57 3.03
CA ALA A 16 -6.59 0.95 1.93
C ALA A 16 -5.78 -0.20 1.30
N SER A 17 -4.49 0.02 1.02
CA SER A 17 -3.61 -1.02 0.49
C SER A 17 -3.42 -2.18 1.45
N PHE A 18 -3.23 -1.90 2.73
CA PHE A 18 -3.12 -2.93 3.78
C PHE A 18 -4.38 -3.81 3.83
N SER A 19 -5.55 -3.16 3.90
CA SER A 19 -6.84 -3.86 3.93
C SER A 19 -7.07 -4.72 2.68
N ALA A 20 -6.69 -4.21 1.50
CA ALA A 20 -6.82 -4.93 0.25
C ALA A 20 -5.92 -6.18 0.20
N VAL A 21 -4.65 -6.07 0.58
CA VAL A 21 -3.70 -7.19 0.54
C VAL A 21 -4.05 -8.26 1.58
N TYR A 22 -4.38 -7.87 2.81
CA TYR A 22 -4.80 -8.83 3.83
C TYR A 22 -6.18 -9.43 3.56
N GLY A 23 -7.10 -8.66 2.98
CA GLY A 23 -8.39 -9.19 2.52
C GLY A 23 -8.20 -10.23 1.42
N LEU A 24 -7.32 -9.96 0.46
CA LEU A 24 -6.97 -10.90 -0.60
C LEU A 24 -6.34 -12.19 -0.03
N HIS A 25 -5.42 -12.06 0.93
CA HIS A 25 -4.85 -13.21 1.65
C HIS A 25 -5.95 -14.05 2.29
N GLY A 26 -6.88 -13.43 3.03
CA GLY A 26 -7.99 -14.14 3.66
C GLY A 26 -8.90 -14.88 2.67
N LEU A 27 -9.11 -14.32 1.48
CA LEU A 27 -9.86 -14.98 0.41
C LEU A 27 -9.12 -16.19 -0.15
N LEU A 28 -7.81 -16.05 -0.44
CA LEU A 28 -6.98 -17.12 -0.98
C LEU A 28 -6.87 -18.32 -0.03
N CYS A 29 -6.81 -18.09 1.29
CA CYS A 29 -6.78 -19.19 2.26
C CYS A 29 -8.12 -19.87 2.54
N SER A 30 -9.20 -19.41 1.93
CA SER A 30 -10.51 -20.03 2.12
C SER A 30 -10.77 -21.11 1.06
N SER A 31 -11.15 -22.31 1.50
CA SER A 31 -11.41 -23.47 0.63
C SER A 31 -12.51 -23.25 -0.42
N ARG A 32 -13.32 -22.19 -0.25
CA ARG A 32 -14.37 -21.77 -1.18
C ARG A 32 -13.83 -21.16 -2.47
N TRP A 33 -12.58 -20.69 -2.46
CA TRP A 33 -11.92 -20.01 -3.58
C TRP A 33 -10.71 -20.78 -4.12
N ALA A 34 -10.60 -22.07 -3.78
CA ALA A 34 -9.58 -22.96 -4.32
C ALA A 34 -9.55 -22.86 -5.85
N GLU A 35 -8.40 -22.48 -6.39
CA GLU A 35 -8.31 -21.93 -7.73
C GLU A 35 -8.69 -22.93 -8.86
N PRO A 36 -9.34 -22.46 -9.94
CA PRO A 36 -9.46 -23.21 -11.18
C PRO A 36 -8.09 -23.38 -11.86
N PRO A 37 -7.88 -24.41 -12.71
CA PRO A 37 -6.57 -24.84 -13.20
C PRO A 37 -5.77 -23.83 -14.06
N ILE A 38 -6.26 -22.60 -14.26
CA ILE A 38 -5.68 -21.55 -15.12
C ILE A 38 -5.32 -20.28 -14.34
N ALA A 39 -5.51 -20.26 -13.02
CA ALA A 39 -5.19 -19.09 -12.20
C ALA A 39 -3.69 -19.02 -11.86
N PRO A 40 -3.11 -17.81 -11.75
CA PRO A 40 -1.73 -17.65 -11.31
C PRO A 40 -1.59 -18.12 -9.86
N PRO A 41 -0.46 -18.72 -9.46
CA PRO A 41 -0.31 -19.26 -8.12
C PRO A 41 -0.60 -18.18 -7.08
N GLU A 42 -1.36 -18.52 -6.03
CA GLU A 42 -1.80 -17.61 -4.96
C GLU A 42 -0.67 -16.68 -4.45
N ARG A 43 0.54 -17.24 -4.35
CA ARG A 43 1.75 -16.52 -3.96
C ARG A 43 2.15 -15.42 -4.96
N ALA A 44 2.04 -15.66 -6.25
CA ALA A 44 2.30 -14.65 -7.28
C ALA A 44 1.25 -13.52 -7.25
N LEU A 45 -0.01 -13.85 -6.98
CA LEU A 45 -1.08 -12.85 -6.82
C LEU A 45 -0.80 -11.94 -5.61
N LEU A 46 -0.41 -12.53 -4.47
CA LEU A 46 -0.04 -11.79 -3.26
C LEU A 46 1.21 -10.94 -3.44
N ILE A 47 2.24 -11.46 -4.11
CA ILE A 47 3.45 -10.69 -4.47
C ILE A 47 3.07 -9.52 -5.37
N GLY A 48 2.25 -9.75 -6.40
CA GLY A 48 1.78 -8.70 -7.32
C GLY A 48 1.00 -7.60 -6.59
N ALA A 49 0.06 -7.97 -5.72
CA ALA A 49 -0.71 -7.03 -4.91
C ALA A 49 0.18 -6.20 -3.96
N THR A 50 1.16 -6.86 -3.33
CA THR A 50 2.15 -6.21 -2.46
C THR A 50 3.01 -5.20 -3.23
N LEU A 51 3.54 -5.59 -4.39
CA LEU A 51 4.32 -4.70 -5.25
C LEU A 51 3.49 -3.51 -5.74
N ALA A 52 2.23 -3.76 -6.13
CA ALA A 52 1.32 -2.70 -6.53
C ALA A 52 1.04 -1.70 -5.39
N ALA A 53 0.84 -2.17 -4.17
CA ALA A 53 0.66 -1.33 -2.99
C ALA A 53 1.89 -0.44 -2.70
N ILE A 54 3.09 -1.02 -2.75
CA ILE A 54 4.35 -0.28 -2.57
C ILE A 54 4.55 0.74 -3.69
N ALA A 55 4.27 0.37 -4.94
CA ALA A 55 4.35 1.28 -6.07
C ALA A 55 3.39 2.47 -5.93
N LEU A 56 2.18 2.23 -5.42
CA LEU A 56 1.18 3.28 -5.17
C LEU A 56 1.65 4.26 -4.09
N GLN A 57 2.25 3.75 -3.02
CA GLN A 57 2.89 4.57 -1.97
C GLN A 57 4.04 5.42 -2.51
N ALA A 58 4.93 4.81 -3.32
CA ALA A 58 6.03 5.53 -3.96
C ALA A 58 5.53 6.62 -4.91
N LEU A 59 4.51 6.32 -5.72
CA LEU A 59 3.87 7.27 -6.61
C LEU A 59 3.26 8.44 -5.83
N CYS A 60 2.59 8.17 -4.72
CA CYS A 60 2.04 9.20 -3.83
C CYS A 60 3.14 10.16 -3.33
N LEU A 61 4.29 9.62 -2.89
CA LEU A 61 5.44 10.41 -2.47
C LEU A 61 6.00 11.27 -3.62
N LEU A 62 6.12 10.71 -4.82
CA LEU A 62 6.58 11.44 -6.01
C LEU A 62 5.62 12.57 -6.39
N ILE A 63 4.30 12.34 -6.33
CA ILE A 63 3.28 13.36 -6.57
C ILE A 63 3.41 14.49 -5.55
N LEU A 64 3.52 14.18 -4.26
CA LEU A 64 3.69 15.17 -3.19
C LEU A 64 5.01 15.95 -3.30
N ARG A 65 6.05 15.35 -3.88
CA ARG A 65 7.33 16.01 -4.14
C ARG A 65 7.28 16.91 -5.38
N SER A 66 6.32 16.70 -6.28
CA SER A 66 6.23 17.42 -7.55
C SER A 66 5.93 18.92 -7.36
N PRO A 67 6.45 19.81 -8.25
CA PRO A 67 6.18 21.24 -8.16
C PRO A 67 4.70 21.60 -8.32
N ARG A 68 3.95 20.77 -9.05
CA ARG A 68 2.51 20.98 -9.31
C ARG A 68 1.63 20.80 -8.07
N TRP A 69 2.09 19.99 -7.11
CA TRP A 69 1.37 19.68 -5.87
C TRP A 69 2.06 20.26 -4.64
N ARG A 70 2.85 21.31 -4.82
CA ARG A 70 3.61 21.94 -3.73
C ARG A 70 2.65 22.66 -2.77
N GLU A 71 2.76 22.38 -1.48
CA GLU A 71 2.05 23.15 -0.45
C GLU A 71 2.79 24.47 -0.23
N PRO A 72 2.09 25.61 -0.17
CA PRO A 72 2.73 26.92 0.04
C PRO A 72 3.35 27.04 1.43
N ASP A 73 2.83 26.35 2.44
CA ASP A 73 3.42 26.29 3.77
C ASP A 73 4.55 25.24 3.83
N PRO A 74 5.81 25.64 4.12
CA PRO A 74 6.94 24.73 4.22
C PRO A 74 6.81 23.69 5.34
N ARG A 75 6.10 24.00 6.44
CA ARG A 75 5.89 23.04 7.55
C ARG A 75 4.93 21.94 7.15
N LEU A 76 3.77 22.30 6.59
CA LEU A 76 2.78 21.33 6.10
C LEU A 76 3.38 20.44 5.00
N ARG A 77 4.25 21.00 4.15
CA ARG A 77 5.00 20.22 3.16
C ARG A 77 5.96 19.20 3.78
N SER A 78 6.68 19.58 4.84
CA SER A 78 7.59 18.66 5.53
C SER A 78 6.80 17.54 6.23
N ILE A 79 5.68 17.87 6.86
CA ILE A 79 4.79 16.90 7.53
C ILE A 79 4.21 15.91 6.52
N SER A 80 3.69 16.37 5.37
CA SER A 80 3.12 15.48 4.35
C SER A 80 4.15 14.55 3.73
N LEU A 81 5.37 15.02 3.50
CA LEU A 81 6.48 14.18 3.04
C LEU A 81 6.93 13.16 4.10
N ALA A 82 6.98 13.55 5.37
CA ALA A 82 7.28 12.64 6.46
C ALA A 82 6.21 11.55 6.59
N LEU A 83 4.92 11.92 6.52
CA LEU A 83 3.79 10.99 6.50
C LEU A 83 3.88 10.00 5.32
N ALA A 84 4.25 10.48 4.13
CA ALA A 84 4.43 9.61 2.96
C ALA A 84 5.63 8.66 3.11
N ALA A 85 6.74 9.12 3.69
CA ALA A 85 7.89 8.27 3.95
C ALA A 85 7.58 7.19 5.00
N VAL A 86 6.88 7.57 6.07
CA VAL A 86 6.44 6.63 7.12
C VAL A 86 5.46 5.61 6.55
N ALA A 87 4.50 6.04 5.73
CA ALA A 87 3.53 5.16 5.08
C ALA A 87 4.20 4.14 4.14
N LEU A 88 5.25 4.56 3.39
CA LEU A 88 6.04 3.66 2.56
C LEU A 88 6.82 2.64 3.39
N LEU A 89 7.48 3.09 4.48
CA LEU A 89 8.22 2.22 5.38
C LEU A 89 7.28 1.21 6.07
N ALA A 90 6.12 1.68 6.51
CA ALA A 90 5.08 0.85 7.08
C ALA A 90 4.58 -0.18 6.07
N ALA A 91 4.30 0.21 4.81
CA ALA A 91 3.90 -0.73 3.76
C ALA A 91 4.94 -1.84 3.56
N ALA A 92 6.22 -1.48 3.48
CA ALA A 92 7.30 -2.44 3.31
C ALA A 92 7.38 -3.42 4.50
N TRP A 93 7.19 -2.92 5.72
CA TRP A 93 7.24 -3.74 6.92
C TRP A 93 6.01 -4.64 7.08
N THR A 94 4.81 -4.09 6.90
CA THR A 94 3.55 -4.82 7.14
C THR A 94 3.21 -5.81 6.04
N MET A 95 3.79 -5.68 4.85
CA MET A 95 3.56 -6.64 3.77
C MET A 95 4.65 -7.72 3.66
N LEU A 96 5.74 -7.58 4.42
CA LEU A 96 6.75 -8.63 4.56
C LEU A 96 6.18 -10.00 5.00
N PRO A 97 5.27 -10.08 6.00
CA PRO A 97 4.76 -11.34 6.51
C PRO A 97 3.95 -12.13 5.47
N VAL A 98 3.21 -11.42 4.61
CA VAL A 98 2.38 -12.02 3.55
C VAL A 98 3.22 -12.78 2.52
N VAL A 99 4.47 -12.35 2.31
CA VAL A 99 5.39 -12.96 1.34
C VAL A 99 6.34 -13.97 2.00
N ALA A 100 6.67 -13.74 3.28
CA ALA A 100 7.67 -14.50 4.04
C ALA A 100 7.10 -15.73 4.76
N PHE A 101 5.85 -15.71 5.22
CA PHE A 101 5.23 -16.83 5.93
C PHE A 101 4.28 -17.62 5.03
N SER A 102 4.22 -18.94 5.23
CA SER A 102 3.25 -19.82 4.58
C SER A 102 1.84 -19.32 4.87
N SER A 103 1.13 -18.93 3.81
CA SER A 103 -0.06 -18.10 3.90
C SER A 103 -1.23 -18.79 4.59
N CYS A 104 -1.34 -20.12 4.48
CA CYS A 104 -2.47 -20.88 5.02
C CYS A 104 -1.91 -22.01 5.90
N LEU A 105 -2.13 -21.89 7.21
CA LEU A 105 -1.87 -22.93 8.21
C LEU A 105 -3.12 -23.79 8.42
#